data_AF-A0A967TVN0-F1
#
_entry.id   AF-A0A967TVN0-F1
#
_cell.length_a   1.000
_cell.length_b   1.000
_cell.length_c   1.000
_cell.angle_alpha   90.00
_cell.angle_beta   90.00
_cell.angle_gamma   90.00
#
_symmetry.space_group_name_H-M   'P 1'
#
loop_
_entity.id
_entity.type
_entity.pdbx_description
1 polymer ?
#
loop_
_entity_poly.entity_id
_entity_poly.type
_entity_poly.pdbx_seq_one_letter_code
_entity_poly.pdbx_strand_id
1 'polypeptide(L)'
;WGMWNGAVPDADSVVIAIIDTGTDWDHPDLINNIWNNPGEDADGDGHTLEFSGGQWVFDPADINGSDDDGNGMADDLIGWDFAGPNKPIFNPDNDPDPSPNQGCYGLLMHGTHVAGCASAATNNGVGIAAVGFNAKIMPVKVSFDDDFDCPSPGVYADAAVYLYAAKSGADIINCSYGGGNYSGVIQSAINVAHDTYGCVIVAAAGNSNSSSTHYPSGYQNVVSVASTNSAD
;
A
#
# COMPACT_ATOMS: atom_id res chain seq x y z
N TRP A 1 -18.71 -11.43 -13.81
CA TRP A 1 -18.24 -11.76 -12.45
C TRP A 1 -18.81 -13.11 -12.05
N GLY A 2 -18.01 -14.18 -12.19
CA GLY A 2 -18.41 -15.58 -12.03
C GLY A 2 -18.42 -16.09 -10.59
N MET A 3 -18.69 -15.23 -9.61
CA MET A 3 -18.60 -15.55 -8.18
C MET A 3 -19.65 -16.57 -7.70
N TRP A 4 -20.68 -16.83 -8.50
CA TRP A 4 -21.81 -17.71 -8.15
C TRP A 4 -21.53 -19.22 -8.30
N ASN A 5 -20.42 -19.59 -8.95
CA ASN A 5 -20.06 -21.00 -9.20
C ASN A 5 -18.88 -21.49 -8.33
N GLY A 6 -18.48 -20.73 -7.30
CA GLY A 6 -17.35 -21.10 -6.44
C GLY A 6 -15.98 -21.00 -7.11
N ALA A 7 -15.89 -20.39 -8.29
CA ALA A 7 -14.62 -20.05 -8.91
C ALA A 7 -14.03 -18.83 -8.20
N VAL A 8 -12.89 -19.02 -7.55
CA VAL A 8 -12.04 -17.93 -7.08
C VAL A 8 -11.47 -17.24 -8.34
N PRO A 9 -11.66 -15.93 -8.52
CA PRO A 9 -11.00 -15.21 -9.60
C PRO A 9 -9.50 -15.39 -9.47
N ASP A 10 -8.82 -15.77 -10.55
CA ASP A 10 -7.37 -15.73 -10.59
C ASP A 10 -6.93 -14.27 -10.70
N ALA A 11 -6.63 -13.67 -9.56
CA ALA A 11 -6.12 -12.30 -9.44
C ALA A 11 -4.65 -12.29 -8.97
N ASP A 12 -3.93 -13.42 -9.05
CA ASP A 12 -2.51 -13.49 -8.65
C ASP A 12 -1.63 -12.49 -9.43
N SER A 13 -2.10 -12.04 -10.59
CA SER A 13 -1.42 -11.03 -11.42
C SER A 13 -1.80 -9.58 -11.10
N VAL A 14 -2.77 -9.32 -10.22
CA VAL A 14 -3.23 -7.96 -9.91
C VAL A 14 -2.49 -7.43 -8.70
N VAL A 15 -1.82 -6.29 -8.84
CA VAL A 15 -1.09 -5.62 -7.76
C VAL A 15 -1.84 -4.37 -7.30
N ILE A 16 -2.10 -4.29 -6.00
CA ILE A 16 -2.76 -3.18 -5.33
C ILE A 16 -1.75 -2.49 -4.42
N ALA A 17 -1.31 -1.29 -4.81
CA ALA A 17 -0.52 -0.43 -3.95
C ALA A 17 -1.40 0.19 -2.87
N ILE A 18 -1.06 -0.04 -1.61
CA ILE A 18 -1.72 0.55 -0.45
C ILE A 18 -0.86 1.72 0.04
N ILE A 19 -1.18 2.93 -0.42
CA ILE A 19 -0.50 4.15 0.03
C ILE A 19 -1.13 4.59 1.36
N ASP A 20 -0.47 4.30 2.48
CA ASP A 20 -1.04 4.50 3.81
C ASP A 20 0.04 4.56 4.92
N THR A 21 -0.33 4.21 6.15
CA THR A 21 0.48 4.20 7.37
C THR A 21 1.50 3.05 7.46
N GLY A 22 1.53 2.18 6.46
CA GLY A 22 2.27 0.92 6.44
C GLY A 22 1.34 -0.28 6.46
N THR A 23 1.88 -1.45 6.14
CA THR A 23 1.15 -2.72 6.24
C THR A 23 1.95 -3.71 7.10
N ASP A 24 1.31 -4.26 8.13
CA ASP A 24 1.81 -5.41 8.89
C ASP A 24 1.81 -6.61 7.93
N TRP A 25 2.92 -6.71 7.20
CA TRP A 25 3.05 -7.54 6.02
C TRP A 25 3.23 -9.01 6.40
N ASP A 26 3.76 -9.29 7.59
CA ASP A 26 3.95 -10.64 8.11
C ASP A 26 2.70 -11.22 8.79
N HIS A 27 1.62 -10.42 8.88
CA HIS A 27 0.34 -10.85 9.42
C HIS A 27 -0.13 -12.16 8.75
N PRO A 28 -0.52 -13.20 9.52
CA PRO A 28 -0.85 -14.53 8.97
C PRO A 28 -1.99 -14.55 7.93
N ASP A 29 -2.83 -13.52 7.94
CA ASP A 29 -3.94 -13.33 7.00
C ASP A 29 -3.59 -12.45 5.79
N LEU A 30 -2.37 -11.92 5.71
CA LEU A 30 -1.90 -11.05 4.63
C LEU A 30 -0.67 -11.61 3.89
N ILE A 31 0.24 -12.28 4.60
CA ILE A 31 1.57 -12.67 4.09
C ILE A 31 1.57 -13.35 2.72
N ASN A 32 0.61 -14.26 2.46
CA ASN A 32 0.54 -14.98 1.18
C ASN A 32 0.12 -14.10 -0.01
N ASN A 33 -0.43 -12.93 0.27
CA ASN A 33 -0.86 -11.93 -0.71
C ASN A 33 0.06 -10.71 -0.73
N ILE A 34 1.19 -10.71 -0.04
CA ILE A 34 2.17 -9.63 -0.18
C ILE A 34 2.86 -9.72 -1.55
N TRP A 35 2.98 -8.58 -2.21
CA TRP A 35 3.73 -8.43 -3.46
C TRP A 35 5.23 -8.56 -3.17
N ASN A 36 5.92 -9.30 -4.02
CA ASN A 36 7.38 -9.42 -3.99
C ASN A 36 7.89 -8.64 -5.20
N ASN A 37 8.87 -7.75 -5.00
CA ASN A 37 9.49 -7.00 -6.08
C ASN A 37 10.42 -7.92 -6.88
N PRO A 38 10.06 -8.37 -8.10
CA PRO A 38 10.94 -9.23 -8.90
C PRO A 38 12.18 -8.49 -9.41
N GLY A 39 12.21 -7.16 -9.28
CA GLY A 39 13.36 -6.33 -9.61
C GLY A 39 14.49 -6.39 -8.57
N GLU A 40 14.15 -6.76 -7.32
CA GLU A 40 15.07 -6.84 -6.18
C GLU A 40 15.31 -8.30 -5.72
N ASP A 41 14.83 -9.29 -6.49
CA ASP A 41 15.16 -10.71 -6.34
C ASP A 41 16.59 -10.94 -6.87
N ALA A 42 17.57 -10.65 -6.01
CA ALA A 42 18.98 -10.59 -6.37
C ALA A 42 19.59 -11.98 -6.60
N ASP A 43 19.06 -13.01 -5.94
CA ASP A 43 19.54 -14.38 -6.09
C ASP A 43 18.78 -15.19 -7.17
N GLY A 44 17.61 -14.69 -7.58
CA GLY A 44 16.83 -15.15 -8.73
C GLY A 44 15.97 -16.38 -8.44
N ASP A 45 15.60 -16.61 -7.18
CA ASP A 45 14.80 -17.76 -6.77
C ASP A 45 13.27 -17.55 -6.85
N GLY A 46 12.85 -16.30 -7.08
CA GLY A 46 11.48 -15.89 -7.33
C GLY A 46 10.69 -15.44 -6.10
N HIS A 47 11.32 -15.28 -4.94
CA HIS A 47 10.70 -14.70 -3.75
C HIS A 47 11.64 -13.77 -2.99
N THR A 48 11.09 -12.72 -2.38
CA THR A 48 11.85 -11.76 -1.55
C THR A 48 11.56 -11.91 -0.06
N LEU A 49 10.82 -12.97 0.31
CA LEU A 49 10.38 -13.29 1.66
C LEU A 49 10.62 -14.77 1.98
N GLU A 50 11.28 -15.03 3.11
CA GLU A 50 11.54 -16.39 3.59
C GLU A 50 10.85 -16.67 4.93
N PHE A 51 10.43 -17.91 5.14
CA PHE A 51 10.02 -18.37 6.47
C PHE A 51 11.20 -19.02 7.21
N SER A 52 11.77 -18.30 8.17
CA SER A 52 12.96 -18.73 8.91
C SER A 52 12.80 -18.50 10.41
N GLY A 53 13.28 -19.46 11.22
CA GLY A 53 13.22 -19.34 12.68
C GLY A 53 11.81 -19.29 13.28
N GLY A 54 10.76 -19.62 12.52
CA GLY A 54 9.37 -19.56 12.96
C GLY A 54 8.65 -18.24 12.68
N GLN A 55 9.27 -17.34 11.91
CA GLN A 55 8.70 -16.07 11.47
C GLN A 55 9.01 -15.84 9.99
N TRP A 56 8.26 -14.95 9.34
CA TRP A 56 8.63 -14.45 8.02
C TRP A 56 9.68 -13.35 8.16
N VAL A 57 10.64 -13.33 7.24
CA VAL A 57 11.72 -12.35 7.16
C VAL A 57 11.92 -11.96 5.70
N PHE A 58 12.49 -10.78 5.47
CA PHE A 58 13.09 -10.46 4.18
C PHE A 58 14.19 -11.47 3.84
N ASP A 59 14.24 -11.88 2.58
CA ASP A 59 15.25 -12.82 2.11
C ASP A 59 16.66 -12.22 2.28
N PRO A 60 17.52 -12.80 3.14
CA PRO A 60 18.87 -12.30 3.32
C PRO A 60 19.76 -12.37 2.07
N ALA A 61 19.40 -13.19 1.08
CA ALA A 61 20.10 -13.29 -0.19
C ALA A 61 19.81 -12.09 -1.11
N ASP A 62 18.66 -11.44 -0.93
CA ASP A 62 18.22 -10.28 -1.69
C ASP A 62 18.67 -8.95 -1.09
N ILE A 63 18.93 -8.90 0.22
CA ILE A 63 19.40 -7.67 0.89
C ILE A 63 20.87 -7.42 0.57
N ASN A 64 21.14 -6.65 -0.47
CA ASN A 64 22.48 -6.35 -0.93
C ASN A 64 22.85 -4.85 -0.86
N GLY A 65 21.89 -3.99 -0.51
CA GLY A 65 22.07 -2.55 -0.37
C GLY A 65 22.11 -1.80 -1.71
N SER A 66 21.68 -2.43 -2.79
CA SER A 66 21.62 -1.86 -4.14
C SER A 66 20.17 -1.65 -4.57
N ASP A 67 20.00 -0.79 -5.56
CA ASP A 67 18.75 -0.58 -6.29
C ASP A 67 18.93 -1.33 -7.61
N ASP A 68 18.52 -2.59 -7.64
CA ASP A 68 18.79 -3.54 -8.72
C ASP A 68 17.87 -3.31 -9.92
N ASP A 69 16.66 -2.80 -9.66
CA ASP A 69 15.70 -2.45 -10.71
C ASP A 69 15.82 -0.99 -11.22
N GLY A 70 16.61 -0.16 -10.52
CA GLY A 70 16.89 1.23 -10.89
C GLY A 70 15.71 2.18 -10.66
N ASN A 71 14.78 1.82 -9.77
CA ASN A 71 13.61 2.62 -9.43
C ASN A 71 13.95 3.78 -8.45
N GLY A 72 15.14 3.75 -7.85
CA GLY A 72 15.65 4.74 -6.90
C GLY A 72 15.53 4.33 -5.43
N MET A 73 15.03 3.13 -5.16
CA MET A 73 14.82 2.56 -3.82
C MET A 73 15.62 1.27 -3.69
N ALA A 74 16.61 1.25 -2.80
CA ALA A 74 17.46 0.08 -2.63
C ALA A 74 16.81 -0.97 -1.72
N ASP A 75 16.84 -2.23 -2.13
CA ASP A 75 16.25 -3.36 -1.42
C ASP A 75 14.74 -3.16 -1.11
N ASP A 76 13.95 -2.58 -2.03
CA ASP A 76 12.49 -2.38 -1.86
C ASP A 76 11.68 -3.67 -2.13
N LEU A 77 12.04 -4.71 -1.38
CA LEU A 77 11.65 -6.11 -1.58
C LEU A 77 10.15 -6.38 -1.69
N ILE A 78 9.33 -5.62 -0.97
CA ILE A 78 7.87 -5.78 -0.96
C ILE A 78 7.13 -4.46 -1.17
N GLY A 79 7.84 -3.34 -1.19
CA GLY A 79 7.29 -2.01 -1.00
C GLY A 79 8.32 -1.07 -0.36
N TRP A 80 7.87 0.13 0.01
CA TRP A 80 8.77 1.19 0.46
C TRP A 80 8.16 2.07 1.53
N ASP A 81 8.99 2.60 2.44
CA ASP A 81 8.64 3.68 3.35
C ASP A 81 9.24 5.02 2.90
N PHE A 82 8.36 5.93 2.49
CA PHE A 82 8.72 7.29 2.10
C PHE A 82 8.91 8.25 3.27
N ALA A 83 8.48 7.90 4.48
CA ALA A 83 8.56 8.75 5.66
C ALA A 83 9.81 8.44 6.50
N GLY A 84 9.95 7.19 6.90
CA GLY A 84 11.00 6.72 7.79
C GLY A 84 10.70 6.95 9.27
N PRO A 85 11.72 6.82 10.14
CA PRO A 85 11.48 6.56 11.55
C PRO A 85 11.16 7.77 12.42
N ASN A 86 11.57 9.00 12.04
CA ASN A 86 11.52 10.15 12.97
C ASN A 86 11.05 11.45 12.33
N LYS A 87 9.85 11.93 12.70
CA LYS A 87 9.35 13.23 12.27
C LYS A 87 10.15 14.39 12.90
N PRO A 88 10.35 15.52 12.18
CA PRO A 88 9.88 15.81 10.83
C PRO A 88 10.93 15.50 9.74
N ILE A 89 11.93 14.68 10.03
CA ILE A 89 13.05 14.41 9.11
C ILE A 89 12.70 13.18 8.29
N PHE A 90 12.37 13.40 7.02
CA PHE A 90 12.21 12.30 6.06
C PHE A 90 13.52 11.54 5.92
N ASN A 91 13.48 10.26 6.26
CA ASN A 91 14.58 9.32 6.07
C ASN A 91 14.01 8.00 5.51
N PRO A 92 13.63 7.99 4.22
CA PRO A 92 13.01 6.83 3.59
C PRO A 92 13.88 5.58 3.69
N ASP A 93 13.25 4.43 3.83
CA ASP A 93 13.90 3.12 3.92
C ASP A 93 12.98 1.99 3.39
N ASN A 94 13.51 0.77 3.43
CA ASN A 94 12.86 -0.44 2.93
C ASN A 94 11.98 -1.14 3.99
N ASP A 95 11.51 -0.43 5.02
CA ASP A 95 10.64 -0.99 6.05
C ASP A 95 9.22 -0.42 5.95
N PRO A 96 8.33 -1.01 5.13
CA PRO A 96 6.97 -0.54 5.01
C PRO A 96 6.03 -1.03 6.14
N ASP A 97 6.55 -1.63 7.20
CA ASP A 97 5.79 -2.09 8.37
C ASP A 97 5.27 -0.87 9.17
N PRO A 98 4.02 -0.85 9.65
CA PRO A 98 3.60 0.11 10.65
C PRO A 98 4.38 -0.09 11.95
N SER A 99 4.88 1.01 12.52
CA SER A 99 5.52 1.01 13.83
C SER A 99 4.72 0.22 14.89
N PRO A 100 5.33 -0.82 15.51
CA PRO A 100 4.65 -1.67 16.48
C PRO A 100 4.43 -0.96 17.83
N ASN A 101 5.06 0.20 18.06
CA ASN A 101 4.87 0.99 19.27
C ASN A 101 3.61 1.86 19.16
N GLN A 102 2.47 1.21 19.29
CA GLN A 102 1.13 1.77 19.11
C GLN A 102 0.73 2.76 20.21
N GLY A 103 1.27 3.98 20.17
CA GLY A 103 0.76 5.10 20.96
C GLY A 103 -0.63 5.58 20.49
N CYS A 104 -0.98 5.31 19.23
CA CYS A 104 -2.18 5.88 18.58
C CYS A 104 -3.34 4.91 18.35
N TYR A 105 -3.81 4.19 19.39
CA TYR A 105 -5.07 3.43 19.35
C TYR A 105 -5.25 2.50 18.12
N GLY A 106 -4.18 1.95 17.55
CA GLY A 106 -4.21 1.14 16.32
C GLY A 106 -4.38 1.92 15.01
N LEU A 107 -4.37 3.26 15.03
CA LEU A 107 -4.48 4.10 13.82
C LEU A 107 -3.25 4.03 12.91
N LEU A 108 -2.08 3.69 13.43
CA LEU A 108 -0.92 3.35 12.59
C LEU A 108 -1.09 1.99 11.89
N MET A 109 -2.08 1.17 12.27
CA MET A 109 -2.48 -0.03 11.52
C MET A 109 -3.58 0.25 10.50
N HIS A 110 -3.87 1.51 10.21
CA HIS A 110 -4.90 1.86 9.23
C HIS A 110 -4.59 1.24 7.87
N GLY A 111 -3.33 1.27 7.44
CA GLY A 111 -2.90 0.64 6.19
C GLY A 111 -3.03 -0.87 6.20
N THR A 112 -2.75 -1.52 7.33
CA THR A 112 -2.99 -2.96 7.52
C THR A 112 -4.47 -3.32 7.40
N HIS A 113 -5.35 -2.52 8.03
CA HIS A 113 -6.79 -2.73 7.94
C HIS A 113 -7.30 -2.53 6.50
N VAL A 114 -6.80 -1.50 5.81
CA VAL A 114 -7.11 -1.23 4.40
C VAL A 114 -6.63 -2.37 3.50
N ALA A 115 -5.40 -2.86 3.70
CA ALA A 115 -4.85 -4.01 2.98
C ALA A 115 -5.69 -5.28 3.21
N GLY A 116 -6.13 -5.53 4.45
CA GLY A 116 -7.02 -6.64 4.79
C GLY A 116 -8.38 -6.55 4.08
N CYS A 117 -9.00 -5.37 4.03
CA CYS A 117 -10.23 -5.16 3.26
C CYS A 117 -10.02 -5.41 1.75
N ALA A 118 -8.85 -5.04 1.22
CA ALA A 118 -8.53 -5.20 -0.19
C ALA A 118 -8.26 -6.67 -0.55
N SER A 119 -7.33 -7.34 0.15
CA SER A 119 -6.85 -8.67 -0.23
C SER A 119 -6.32 -9.52 0.94
N ALA A 120 -7.03 -9.60 2.06
CA ALA A 120 -6.80 -10.69 3.02
C ALA A 120 -6.94 -12.07 2.35
N ALA A 121 -6.06 -13.00 2.73
CA ALA A 121 -5.96 -14.34 2.16
C ALA A 121 -7.24 -15.14 2.43
N THR A 122 -8.05 -15.33 1.39
CA THR A 122 -9.36 -15.96 1.55
C THR A 122 -9.26 -17.49 1.57
N ASN A 123 -10.06 -18.16 2.40
CA ASN A 123 -10.11 -19.62 2.60
C ASN A 123 -8.85 -20.24 3.26
N ASN A 124 -8.07 -19.47 4.00
CA ASN A 124 -6.92 -19.97 4.79
C ASN A 124 -7.29 -20.43 6.22
N GLY A 125 -8.52 -20.16 6.69
CA GLY A 125 -8.98 -20.49 8.05
C GLY A 125 -8.54 -19.51 9.14
N VAL A 126 -8.01 -18.36 8.76
CA VAL A 126 -7.55 -17.27 9.63
C VAL A 126 -8.39 -16.01 9.32
N GLY A 127 -8.56 -15.13 10.32
CA GLY A 127 -9.04 -13.76 10.11
C GLY A 127 -10.34 -13.61 9.29
N ILE A 128 -10.23 -12.90 8.16
CA ILE A 128 -11.36 -12.44 7.34
C ILE A 128 -11.27 -12.96 5.89
N ALA A 129 -12.22 -12.56 5.05
CA ALA A 129 -12.15 -12.76 3.61
C ALA A 129 -12.25 -11.39 2.92
N ALA A 130 -11.55 -11.24 1.80
CA ALA A 130 -11.48 -9.98 1.08
C ALA A 130 -11.98 -10.11 -0.37
N VAL A 131 -12.35 -8.97 -0.94
CA VAL A 131 -12.87 -8.91 -2.33
C VAL A 131 -11.80 -9.22 -3.36
N GLY A 132 -10.52 -8.94 -3.05
CA GLY A 132 -9.37 -9.19 -3.93
C GLY A 132 -8.90 -10.65 -3.96
N PHE A 133 -9.36 -11.50 -3.03
CA PHE A 133 -8.98 -12.91 -2.87
C PHE A 133 -7.46 -13.16 -2.78
N ASN A 134 -6.78 -13.17 -3.93
CA ASN A 134 -5.35 -13.44 -4.10
C ASN A 134 -4.58 -12.31 -4.82
N ALA A 135 -5.22 -11.15 -5.03
CA ALA A 135 -4.51 -9.95 -5.49
C ALA A 135 -3.35 -9.62 -4.55
N LYS A 136 -2.23 -9.17 -5.13
CA LYS A 136 -1.02 -8.84 -4.40
C LYS A 136 -1.11 -7.44 -3.80
N ILE A 137 -0.66 -7.29 -2.57
CA ILE A 137 -0.59 -6.02 -1.83
C ILE A 137 0.84 -5.52 -1.90
N MET A 138 1.03 -4.32 -2.44
CA MET A 138 2.29 -3.57 -2.38
C MET A 138 2.16 -2.51 -1.28
N PRO A 139 2.75 -2.70 -0.09
CA PRO A 139 2.76 -1.69 0.96
C PRO A 139 3.54 -0.45 0.52
N VAL A 140 2.92 0.72 0.56
CA VAL A 140 3.60 2.00 0.33
C VAL A 140 3.35 2.90 1.53
N LYS A 141 4.33 2.94 2.42
CA LYS A 141 4.22 3.67 3.68
C LYS A 141 4.60 5.14 3.48
N VAL A 142 3.75 6.03 4.01
CA VAL A 142 3.86 7.48 3.88
C VAL A 142 3.62 8.19 5.22
N SER A 143 3.80 7.47 6.34
CA SER A 143 3.59 7.99 7.69
C SER A 143 4.78 7.58 8.57
N PHE A 144 5.29 8.52 9.38
CA PHE A 144 6.45 8.28 10.24
C PHE A 144 6.16 7.24 11.32
N ASP A 145 7.18 6.49 11.74
CA ASP A 145 7.05 5.48 12.80
C ASP A 145 6.79 6.06 14.18
N ASP A 146 7.32 7.24 14.43
CA ASP A 146 7.13 8.00 15.67
C ASP A 146 5.96 8.99 15.57
N ASP A 147 5.06 8.81 14.59
CA ASP A 147 3.90 9.68 14.48
C ASP A 147 2.82 9.35 15.52
N PHE A 148 2.98 9.96 16.68
CA PHE A 148 2.05 9.88 17.79
C PHE A 148 0.95 10.96 17.76
N ASP A 149 0.72 11.63 16.62
CA ASP A 149 -0.33 12.66 16.50
C ASP A 149 -1.71 12.01 16.35
N CYS A 150 -2.29 11.58 17.47
CA CYS A 150 -3.61 10.95 17.47
C CYS A 150 -4.74 12.01 17.61
N PRO A 151 -5.92 11.83 16.97
CA PRO A 151 -6.36 10.64 16.23
C PRO A 151 -6.10 10.72 14.70
N SER A 152 -5.11 11.48 14.24
CA SER A 152 -4.91 11.73 12.82
C SER A 152 -3.41 11.72 12.49
N PRO A 153 -2.79 10.52 12.45
CA PRO A 153 -1.40 10.42 12.02
C PRO A 153 -1.24 11.07 10.64
N GLY A 154 -0.11 11.73 10.45
CA GLY A 154 0.24 12.43 9.23
C GLY A 154 0.51 11.46 8.10
N VAL A 155 -0.14 11.72 6.96
CA VAL A 155 0.09 11.03 5.69
C VAL A 155 0.77 12.01 4.74
N TYR A 156 1.98 11.66 4.30
CA TYR A 156 2.89 12.51 3.54
C TYR A 156 3.12 11.98 2.12
N ALA A 157 2.03 11.81 1.37
CA ALA A 157 2.10 11.35 -0.01
C ALA A 157 2.33 12.51 -1.00
N ASP A 158 3.51 12.55 -1.63
CA ASP A 158 3.82 13.49 -2.70
C ASP A 158 3.75 12.82 -4.09
N ALA A 159 4.21 13.51 -5.13
CA ALA A 159 4.18 13.00 -6.49
C ALA A 159 5.08 11.76 -6.73
N ALA A 160 6.18 11.62 -5.98
CA ALA A 160 7.09 10.49 -6.12
C ALA A 160 6.41 9.18 -5.68
N VAL A 161 5.56 9.24 -4.65
CA VAL A 161 4.82 8.08 -4.14
C VAL A 161 3.92 7.44 -5.20
N TYR A 162 3.14 8.24 -5.93
CA TYR A 162 2.27 7.70 -7.00
C TYR A 162 3.09 7.16 -8.17
N LEU A 163 4.21 7.80 -8.49
CA LEU A 163 5.09 7.35 -9.57
C LEU A 163 5.82 6.05 -9.20
N TYR A 164 6.23 5.89 -7.95
CA TYR A 164 6.81 4.67 -7.42
C TYR A 164 5.83 3.51 -7.57
N ALA A 165 4.64 3.62 -6.96
CA ALA A 165 3.62 2.57 -7.05
C ALA A 165 3.34 2.15 -8.51
N ALA A 166 3.19 3.12 -9.42
CA ALA A 166 2.97 2.84 -10.84
C ALA A 166 4.18 2.17 -11.53
N LYS A 167 5.40 2.63 -11.26
CA LYS A 167 6.63 2.10 -11.86
C LYS A 167 6.96 0.70 -11.37
N SER A 168 6.74 0.44 -10.09
CA SER A 168 6.94 -0.86 -9.45
C SER A 168 5.86 -1.87 -9.85
N GLY A 169 4.88 -1.47 -10.66
CA GLY A 169 3.95 -2.39 -11.32
C GLY A 169 2.57 -2.50 -10.66
N ALA A 170 2.14 -1.51 -9.87
CA ALA A 170 0.78 -1.49 -9.35
C ALA A 170 -0.25 -1.32 -10.47
N ASP A 171 -1.27 -2.19 -10.51
CA ASP A 171 -2.45 -2.02 -11.36
C ASP A 171 -3.45 -1.05 -10.71
N ILE A 172 -3.55 -1.10 -9.38
CA ILE A 172 -4.46 -0.28 -8.59
C ILE A 172 -3.67 0.47 -7.53
N ILE A 173 -3.92 1.77 -7.41
CA ILE A 173 -3.37 2.61 -6.35
C ILE A 173 -4.50 3.03 -5.43
N ASN A 174 -4.50 2.52 -4.20
CA ASN A 174 -5.50 2.86 -3.19
C ASN A 174 -4.96 3.94 -2.23
N CYS A 175 -5.70 5.04 -2.12
CA CYS A 175 -5.41 6.16 -1.25
C CYS A 175 -6.54 6.34 -0.21
N SER A 176 -6.41 5.69 0.94
CA SER A 176 -7.39 5.78 2.04
C SER A 176 -7.11 6.97 2.98
N TYR A 177 -6.58 8.06 2.44
CA TYR A 177 -6.29 9.29 3.15
C TYR A 177 -6.86 10.48 2.40
N GLY A 178 -6.78 11.65 3.01
CA GLY A 178 -6.93 12.88 2.27
C GLY A 178 -6.85 14.13 3.13
N GLY A 179 -6.73 15.25 2.43
CA GLY A 179 -6.39 16.53 3.00
C GLY A 179 -5.55 17.35 2.04
N GLY A 180 -5.02 18.48 2.54
CA GLY A 180 -4.19 19.38 1.76
C GLY A 180 -4.96 20.16 0.68
N ASN A 181 -4.20 20.74 -0.25
CA ASN A 181 -4.71 21.55 -1.36
C ASN A 181 -4.29 20.94 -2.69
N TYR A 182 -4.92 21.40 -3.78
CA TYR A 182 -4.51 21.04 -5.13
C TYR A 182 -3.01 21.31 -5.35
N SER A 183 -2.32 20.29 -5.84
CA SER A 183 -0.96 20.37 -6.38
C SER A 183 -0.96 19.90 -7.84
N GLY A 184 -0.51 20.77 -8.75
CA GLY A 184 -0.36 20.41 -10.16
C GLY A 184 0.72 19.35 -10.41
N VAL A 185 1.70 19.25 -9.50
CA VAL A 185 2.76 18.23 -9.58
C VAL A 185 2.17 16.85 -9.27
N ILE A 186 1.33 16.73 -8.22
CA ILE A 186 0.62 15.49 -7.92
C ILE A 186 -0.39 15.13 -9.02
N GLN A 187 -1.14 16.10 -9.56
CA GLN A 187 -2.01 15.83 -10.72
C GLN A 187 -1.22 15.27 -11.91
N SER A 188 -0.01 15.79 -12.14
CA SER A 188 0.84 15.31 -13.24
C SER A 188 1.35 13.89 -12.99
N ALA A 189 1.72 13.55 -11.76
CA ALA A 189 2.08 12.19 -11.37
C ALA A 189 0.91 11.20 -11.52
N ILE A 190 -0.29 11.58 -11.07
CA ILE A 190 -1.51 10.79 -11.26
C ILE A 190 -1.81 10.56 -12.74
N ASN A 191 -1.64 11.59 -13.58
CA ASN A 191 -1.80 11.42 -15.03
C ASN A 191 -0.76 10.47 -15.61
N VAL A 192 0.48 10.50 -15.15
CA VAL A 192 1.50 9.54 -15.60
C VAL A 192 1.15 8.12 -15.16
N ALA A 193 0.76 7.92 -13.90
CA ALA A 193 0.32 6.63 -13.39
C ALA A 193 -0.85 6.06 -14.22
N HIS A 194 -1.86 6.88 -14.49
CA HIS A 194 -3.02 6.47 -15.30
C HIS A 194 -2.69 6.27 -16.78
N ASP A 195 -2.11 7.28 -17.45
CA ASP A 195 -1.99 7.30 -18.92
C ASP A 195 -0.81 6.48 -19.44
N THR A 196 0.29 6.39 -18.67
CA THR A 196 1.51 5.66 -19.07
C THR A 196 1.51 4.23 -18.55
N TYR A 197 1.19 4.05 -17.26
CA TYR A 197 1.26 2.75 -16.59
C TYR A 197 -0.08 2.03 -16.53
N GLY A 198 -1.19 2.71 -16.87
CA GLY A 198 -2.52 2.11 -16.89
C GLY A 198 -3.15 1.92 -15.51
N CYS A 199 -2.58 2.54 -14.47
CA CYS A 199 -3.06 2.36 -13.09
C CYS A 199 -4.47 2.93 -12.91
N VAL A 200 -5.30 2.23 -12.12
CA VAL A 200 -6.55 2.77 -11.59
C VAL A 200 -6.28 3.36 -10.21
N ILE A 201 -6.46 4.68 -10.08
CA ILE A 201 -6.30 5.37 -8.79
C ILE A 201 -7.66 5.48 -8.10
N VAL A 202 -7.75 4.99 -6.87
CA VAL A 202 -8.95 5.00 -6.03
C VAL A 202 -8.66 5.78 -4.76
N ALA A 203 -9.53 6.72 -4.39
CA ALA A 203 -9.32 7.53 -3.19
C ALA A 203 -10.61 7.77 -2.41
N ALA A 204 -10.48 7.85 -1.09
CA ALA A 204 -11.60 8.17 -0.20
C ALA A 204 -12.11 9.60 -0.44
N ALA A 205 -13.44 9.78 -0.49
CA ALA A 205 -14.09 11.09 -0.66
C ALA A 205 -13.95 12.01 0.57
N GLY A 206 -13.46 11.48 1.69
CA GLY A 206 -13.29 12.20 2.95
C GLY A 206 -14.47 12.02 3.93
N ASN A 207 -14.22 12.31 5.21
CA ASN A 207 -15.11 11.97 6.32
C ASN A 207 -15.85 13.19 6.93
N SER A 208 -15.86 14.32 6.22
CA SER A 208 -16.31 15.61 6.77
C SER A 208 -17.74 16.00 6.39
N ASN A 209 -18.51 15.09 5.76
CA ASN A 209 -19.86 15.37 5.24
C ASN A 209 -19.94 16.69 4.45
N SER A 210 -19.07 16.81 3.45
CA SER A 210 -18.85 18.05 2.70
C SER A 210 -18.91 17.77 1.20
N SER A 211 -19.39 18.76 0.45
CA SER A 211 -19.33 18.77 -1.03
C SER A 211 -18.12 19.54 -1.56
N SER A 212 -17.25 20.04 -0.68
CA SER A 212 -16.00 20.69 -1.08
C SER A 212 -15.08 19.68 -1.75
N THR A 213 -14.33 20.12 -2.77
CA THR A 213 -13.31 19.29 -3.40
C THR A 213 -12.29 18.83 -2.35
N HIS A 214 -12.03 17.51 -2.34
CA HIS A 214 -11.15 16.83 -1.41
C HIS A 214 -10.04 16.11 -2.18
N TYR A 215 -8.78 16.20 -1.73
CA TYR A 215 -7.64 15.59 -2.41
C TYR A 215 -7.07 14.41 -1.61
N PRO A 216 -6.65 13.32 -2.27
CA PRO A 216 -6.47 13.18 -3.73
C PRO A 216 -7.75 12.86 -4.53
N SER A 217 -8.89 12.58 -3.90
CA SER A 217 -10.12 12.15 -4.59
C SER A 217 -10.70 13.09 -5.65
N GLY A 218 -10.31 14.37 -5.63
CA GLY A 218 -10.77 15.41 -6.54
C GLY A 218 -9.82 15.69 -7.70
N TYR A 219 -8.72 14.95 -7.84
CA TYR A 219 -7.87 15.00 -9.02
C TYR A 219 -8.58 14.34 -10.22
N GLN A 220 -8.19 14.76 -11.44
CA GLN A 220 -8.57 14.03 -12.64
C GLN A 220 -7.92 12.64 -12.63
N ASN A 221 -8.58 11.67 -13.27
CA ASN A 221 -8.18 10.26 -13.34
C ASN A 221 -8.17 9.52 -11.98
N VAL A 222 -8.91 10.04 -10.99
CA VAL A 222 -9.11 9.38 -9.69
C VAL A 222 -10.58 8.99 -9.52
N VAL A 223 -10.81 7.75 -9.08
CA VAL A 223 -12.12 7.27 -8.65
C VAL A 223 -12.34 7.66 -7.19
N SER A 224 -13.22 8.64 -6.96
CA SER A 224 -13.63 9.06 -5.62
C SER A 224 -14.70 8.12 -5.06
N VAL A 225 -14.45 7.57 -3.86
CA VAL A 225 -15.33 6.59 -3.20
C VAL A 225 -15.90 7.16 -1.90
N ALA A 226 -17.23 7.23 -1.81
CA ALA A 226 -17.94 7.60 -0.60
C ALA A 226 -18.30 6.37 0.24
N SER A 227 -18.44 6.56 1.56
CA SER A 227 -18.89 5.51 2.47
C SER A 227 -20.42 5.38 2.49
N THR A 228 -20.91 4.15 2.62
CA THR A 228 -22.32 3.80 2.82
C THR A 228 -22.45 2.94 4.07
N ASN A 229 -23.67 2.78 4.58
CA ASN A 229 -23.97 1.90 5.70
C ASN A 229 -25.11 0.93 5.35
N SER A 230 -25.48 0.06 6.29
CA SER A 230 -26.48 -0.99 6.07
C SER A 230 -27.93 -0.50 5.92
N ALA A 231 -28.19 0.79 6.12
CA ALA A 231 -29.51 1.41 6.03
C ALA A 231 -29.72 2.28 4.77
N ASP A 232 -28.69 2.44 3.92
CA ASP A 232 -28.82 3.11 2.61
C ASP A 232 -29.53 2.21 1.58
#